data_AF-A0A118JUA6-F1
#
_entry.id   AF-A0A118JUA6-F1
#
_cell.length_a   1.000
_cell.length_b   1.000
_cell.length_c   1.000
_cell.angle_alpha   90.00
_cell.angle_beta   90.00
_cell.angle_gamma   90.00
#
_symmetry.space_group_name_H-M   'P 1'
#
loop_
_entity.id
_entity.type
_entity.pdbx_description
1 polymer ?
#
loop_
_entity_poly.entity_id
_entity_poly.type
_entity_poly.pdbx_seq_one_letter_code
_entity_poly.pdbx_strand_id
1 'polypeptide(L)'
;MKTSCAFLAMMVVAATILTMEVRVGMAADCEVLKLTSCLPAFTGGPIPAPDSPCCQNLRSQQDCFCDYMKDPAYNKFLSMPAAKQVAQACSVTIPSPSTC
;
A
#
# COMPACT_ATOMS: atom_id res chain seq x y z
N MET A 1 -26.79 28.35 18.71
CA MET A 1 -25.34 28.72 18.78
C MET A 1 -24.42 27.54 19.15
N LYS A 2 -24.83 26.27 18.98
CA LYS A 2 -24.02 25.07 19.32
C LYS A 2 -23.62 24.23 18.11
N THR A 3 -24.30 24.44 16.99
CA THR A 3 -24.08 23.74 15.72
C THR A 3 -22.88 24.31 14.96
N SER A 4 -22.61 25.61 15.08
CA SER A 4 -21.55 26.31 14.33
C SER A 4 -20.14 25.78 14.62
N CYS A 5 -19.83 25.42 15.87
CA CYS A 5 -18.51 24.90 16.23
C CYS A 5 -18.30 23.45 15.74
N ALA A 6 -19.37 22.65 15.73
CA ALA A 6 -19.30 21.26 15.27
C ALA A 6 -19.08 21.19 13.74
N PHE A 7 -19.75 22.06 12.98
CA PHE A 7 -19.54 22.15 11.53
C PHE A 7 -18.13 22.63 11.16
N LEU A 8 -17.59 23.61 11.88
CA LEU A 8 -16.23 24.10 11.66
C LEU A 8 -15.19 23.04 12.02
N ALA A 9 -15.36 22.32 13.13
CA ALA A 9 -14.46 21.24 13.52
C ALA A 9 -14.45 20.08 12.51
N MET A 10 -15.62 19.72 11.96
CA MET A 10 -15.73 18.66 10.95
C MET A 10 -15.06 19.04 9.63
N MET A 11 -15.16 20.30 9.21
CA MET A 11 -14.48 20.80 8.00
C MET A 11 -12.96 20.85 8.17
N VAL A 12 -12.46 21.20 9.36
CA VAL A 12 -11.02 21.21 9.65
C VAL A 12 -10.46 19.80 9.66
N VAL A 13 -11.17 18.82 10.25
CA VAL A 13 -10.75 17.40 10.23
C VAL A 13 -10.75 16.86 8.79
N ALA A 14 -11.77 17.17 7.99
CA ALA A 14 -11.81 16.78 6.58
C ALA A 14 -10.66 17.41 5.77
N ALA A 15 -10.31 18.67 6.03
CA ALA A 15 -9.19 19.35 5.38
C ALA A 15 -7.82 18.75 5.78
N THR A 16 -7.65 18.27 7.01
CA THR A 16 -6.38 17.64 7.45
C THR A 16 -6.14 16.24 6.87
N ILE A 17 -7.19 15.53 6.45
CA ILE A 17 -7.04 14.22 5.81
C ILE A 17 -6.52 14.38 4.37
N LEU A 18 -6.79 15.53 3.74
CA LEU A 18 -6.43 15.82 2.35
C LEU A 18 -4.96 16.25 2.16
N THR A 19 -4.20 16.47 3.24
CA THR A 19 -2.78 16.90 3.17
C THR A 19 -1.80 15.75 3.30
N MET A 20 -2.21 14.50 3.04
CA MET A 20 -1.26 13.44 2.78
C MET A 20 -0.65 13.67 1.40
N GLU A 21 0.39 14.50 1.35
CA GLU A 21 1.21 14.69 0.16
C GLU A 21 1.96 13.38 -0.11
N VAL A 22 1.29 12.46 -0.80
CA VAL A 22 1.93 11.34 -1.48
C VAL A 22 2.86 11.98 -2.51
N ARG A 23 4.16 11.96 -2.23
CA ARG A 23 5.18 12.44 -3.17
C ARG A 23 5.03 11.63 -4.45
N VAL A 24 4.37 12.24 -5.44
CA VAL A 24 4.23 11.70 -6.79
C VAL A 24 5.60 11.78 -7.46
N GLY A 25 6.42 10.75 -7.24
CA GLY A 25 7.54 10.42 -8.09
C GLY A 25 7.04 9.53 -9.22
N MET A 26 6.74 10.14 -10.36
CA MET A 26 6.59 9.53 -11.69
C MET A 26 5.74 8.23 -11.79
N ALA A 27 4.48 8.43 -12.19
CA ALA A 27 3.73 7.58 -13.12
C ALA A 27 3.28 6.16 -12.69
N ALA A 28 3.03 5.92 -11.41
CA ALA A 28 2.03 4.95 -10.98
C ALA A 28 1.21 5.56 -9.83
N ASP A 29 -0.12 5.54 -9.92
CA ASP A 29 -0.97 5.82 -8.75
C ASP A 29 -0.66 4.74 -7.72
N CYS A 30 0.24 5.06 -6.78
CA CYS A 30 0.71 4.20 -5.69
C CYS A 30 -0.43 3.97 -4.69
N GLU A 31 -1.45 3.27 -5.12
CA GLU A 31 -2.68 3.06 -4.40
C GLU A 31 -2.65 1.69 -3.71
N VAL A 32 -2.26 1.70 -2.43
CA VAL A 32 -2.18 0.51 -1.57
C VAL A 32 -3.49 -0.30 -1.59
N LEU A 33 -4.64 0.36 -1.80
CA LEU A 33 -5.95 -0.29 -1.90
C LEU A 33 -6.03 -1.32 -3.05
N LYS A 34 -5.24 -1.19 -4.12
CA LYS A 34 -5.18 -2.18 -5.21
C LYS A 34 -4.59 -3.53 -4.75
N LEU A 35 -3.84 -3.53 -3.64
CA LEU A 35 -3.27 -4.73 -3.01
C LEU A 35 -4.28 -5.49 -2.15
N THR A 36 -5.50 -4.99 -1.95
CA THR A 36 -6.57 -5.70 -1.24
C THR A 36 -6.90 -7.05 -1.89
N SER A 37 -6.73 -7.16 -3.21
CA SER A 37 -6.82 -8.43 -3.95
C SER A 37 -5.82 -9.49 -3.50
N CYS A 38 -4.71 -9.10 -2.86
CA CYS A 38 -3.69 -9.99 -2.29
C CYS A 38 -3.89 -10.29 -0.80
N LEU A 39 -4.87 -9.65 -0.15
CA LEU A 39 -5.08 -9.74 1.29
C LEU A 39 -5.21 -11.18 1.80
N PRO A 40 -5.96 -12.09 1.15
CA PRO A 40 -6.06 -13.47 1.60
C PRO A 40 -4.69 -14.16 1.68
N ALA A 41 -3.83 -13.94 0.69
CA ALA A 41 -2.51 -14.54 0.63
C ALA A 41 -1.57 -13.95 1.69
N PHE A 42 -1.66 -12.65 1.97
CA PHE A 42 -0.90 -12.02 3.05
C PHE A 42 -1.31 -12.48 4.44
N THR A 43 -2.59 -12.86 4.64
CA THR A 43 -3.11 -13.36 5.92
C THR A 43 -2.95 -14.88 6.11
N GLY A 44 -2.09 -15.54 5.32
CA GLY A 44 -1.84 -16.99 5.42
C GLY A 44 -2.82 -17.86 4.64
N GLY A 45 -3.56 -17.27 3.70
CA GLY A 45 -4.37 -17.98 2.72
C GLY A 45 -3.53 -18.55 1.57
N PRO A 46 -4.20 -19.06 0.52
CA PRO A 46 -3.53 -19.70 -0.60
C PRO A 46 -2.64 -18.72 -1.38
N ILE A 47 -1.51 -19.22 -1.88
CA ILE A 47 -0.60 -18.47 -2.74
C ILE A 47 -1.31 -18.12 -4.06
N PRO A 48 -1.25 -16.85 -4.52
CA PRO A 48 -1.96 -16.42 -5.72
C PRO A 48 -1.34 -17.04 -6.98
N ALA A 49 -2.19 -17.32 -7.97
CA ALA A 49 -1.73 -17.71 -9.31
C ALA A 49 -0.99 -16.53 -9.98
N PRO A 50 0.03 -16.79 -10.83
CA PRO A 50 0.83 -15.73 -11.44
C PRO A 50 0.03 -14.72 -12.27
N ASP A 51 -1.08 -15.14 -12.87
CA ASP A 51 -2.00 -14.36 -13.71
C ASP A 51 -3.17 -13.74 -12.93
N SER A 52 -3.24 -13.97 -11.61
CA SER A 52 -4.32 -13.44 -10.77
C SER A 52 -4.34 -11.91 -10.73
N PRO A 53 -5.51 -11.29 -10.45
CA PRO A 53 -5.62 -9.85 -10.24
C PRO A 53 -4.66 -9.33 -9.15
N CYS A 54 -4.40 -10.14 -8.11
CA CYS A 54 -3.39 -9.84 -7.10
C CYS A 54 -2.01 -9.62 -7.73
N CYS A 55 -1.50 -10.59 -8.49
CA CYS A 55 -0.18 -10.47 -9.09
C CYS A 55 -0.10 -9.38 -10.17
N GLN A 56 -1.19 -9.12 -10.91
CA GLN A 56 -1.25 -8.01 -11.86
C GLN A 56 -1.10 -6.66 -11.14
N ASN A 57 -1.86 -6.46 -10.05
CA ASN A 57 -1.79 -5.24 -9.25
C ASN A 57 -0.46 -5.08 -8.49
N LEU A 58 0.13 -6.19 -8.05
CA LEU A 58 1.42 -6.20 -7.36
C LEU A 58 2.56 -5.78 -8.31
N ARG A 59 2.57 -6.30 -9.55
CA ARG A 59 3.55 -5.91 -10.59
C ARG A 59 3.38 -4.46 -11.02
N SER A 60 2.14 -4.00 -11.14
CA SER A 60 1.82 -2.61 -11.50
C SER A 60 2.37 -1.58 -10.51
N GLN A 61 2.66 -1.98 -9.27
CA GLN A 61 3.10 -1.07 -8.20
C GLN A 61 4.56 -1.26 -7.83
N GLN A 62 5.35 -1.90 -8.70
CA GLN A 62 6.74 -2.23 -8.39
C GLN A 62 7.57 -0.98 -8.06
N ASP A 63 7.35 0.12 -8.78
CA ASP A 63 8.02 1.41 -8.56
C ASP A 63 7.63 2.05 -7.21
N CYS A 64 6.46 1.71 -6.67
CA CYS A 64 5.95 2.25 -5.41
C CYS A 64 6.49 1.53 -4.18
N PHE A 65 7.04 0.31 -4.31
CA PHE A 65 7.47 -0.45 -3.12
C PHE A 65 8.56 0.26 -2.34
N CYS A 66 9.42 1.04 -2.99
CA CYS A 66 10.42 1.80 -2.24
C CYS A 66 9.80 2.84 -1.30
N ASP A 67 8.73 3.51 -1.73
CA ASP A 67 8.03 4.45 -0.87
C ASP A 67 7.23 3.73 0.22
N TYR A 68 6.66 2.56 -0.07
CA TYR A 68 6.04 1.73 0.97
C TYR A 68 7.04 1.24 2.01
N MET A 69 8.26 0.85 1.60
CA MET A 69 9.29 0.37 2.52
C MET A 69 9.87 1.47 3.43
N LYS A 70 9.68 2.75 3.09
CA LYS A 70 10.03 3.88 3.97
C LYS A 70 9.06 4.03 5.14
N ASP A 71 7.82 3.57 5.00
CA ASP A 71 6.87 3.53 6.10
C ASP A 71 7.14 2.29 6.98
N PRO A 72 7.38 2.46 8.29
CA PRO A 72 7.69 1.34 9.18
C PRO A 72 6.55 0.31 9.31
N ALA A 73 5.28 0.72 9.16
CA ALA A 73 4.14 -0.17 9.20
C ALA A 73 4.08 -1.08 7.97
N TYR A 74 4.24 -0.49 6.77
CA TYR A 74 4.27 -1.26 5.51
C TYR A 74 5.53 -2.11 5.40
N ASN A 75 6.70 -1.60 5.81
CA ASN A 75 7.94 -2.37 5.85
C ASN A 75 7.78 -3.65 6.69
N LYS A 76 7.21 -3.53 7.89
CA LYS A 76 6.96 -4.70 8.76
C LYS A 76 6.10 -5.74 8.05
N PHE A 77 5.06 -5.30 7.33
CA PHE A 77 4.15 -6.17 6.61
C PHE A 77 4.79 -6.84 5.39
N LEU A 78 5.45 -6.06 4.53
CA LEU A 78 6.12 -6.55 3.31
C LEU A 78 7.34 -7.43 3.62
N SER A 79 7.93 -7.29 4.81
CA SER A 79 9.00 -8.15 5.30
C SER A 79 8.53 -9.51 5.85
N MET A 80 7.22 -9.71 6.05
CA MET A 80 6.69 -10.97 6.56
C MET A 80 6.90 -12.14 5.59
N PRO A 81 7.03 -13.39 6.09
CA PRO A 81 7.21 -14.56 5.23
C PRO A 81 6.13 -14.72 4.17
N ALA A 82 4.85 -14.51 4.54
CA ALA A 82 3.73 -14.58 3.61
C ALA A 82 3.86 -13.55 2.47
N ALA A 83 4.26 -12.32 2.79
CA ALA A 83 4.47 -11.28 1.78
C ALA A 83 5.60 -11.61 0.81
N LYS A 84 6.71 -12.18 1.32
CA LYS A 84 7.81 -12.67 0.48
C LYS A 84 7.37 -13.81 -0.44
N GLN A 85 6.55 -14.74 0.04
CA GLN A 85 6.03 -15.84 -0.78
C GLN A 85 5.12 -15.33 -1.89
N VAL A 86 4.24 -14.36 -1.59
CA VAL A 86 3.39 -13.71 -2.59
C VAL A 86 4.24 -12.98 -3.64
N ALA A 87 5.25 -12.23 -3.21
CA ALA A 87 6.16 -11.54 -4.12
C ALA A 87 6.89 -12.52 -5.05
N GLN A 88 7.39 -13.64 -4.51
CA GLN A 88 8.03 -14.70 -5.30
C GLN A 88 7.07 -15.33 -6.31
N ALA A 89 5.86 -15.70 -5.88
CA ALA A 89 4.84 -16.29 -6.76
C ALA A 89 4.42 -15.35 -7.89
N CYS A 90 4.35 -14.05 -7.60
CA CYS A 90 4.06 -13.01 -8.58
C CYS A 90 5.31 -12.53 -9.34
N SER A 91 6.50 -13.08 -9.11
CA SER A 91 7.75 -12.63 -9.74
C SER A 91 8.01 -11.12 -9.56
N VAL A 92 7.71 -10.60 -8.37
CA VAL A 92 7.91 -9.21 -7.97
C VAL A 92 9.06 -9.15 -6.96
N THR A 93 9.96 -8.19 -7.17
CA THR A 93 11.04 -7.90 -6.22
C THR A 93 10.60 -6.79 -5.28
N ILE A 94 10.49 -7.10 -3.98
CA ILE A 94 10.30 -6.08 -2.94
C ILE A 94 11.70 -5.64 -2.46
N PRO A 95 12.09 -4.38 -2.66
CA PRO A 95 13.39 -3.86 -2.22
C PRO A 95 13.45 -3.74 -0.69
N SER A 96 14.65 -3.71 -0.11
CA SER A 96 14.81 -3.40 1.31
C SER A 96 14.76 -1.89 1.54
N PRO A 97 14.44 -1.41 2.76
CA PRO A 97 14.42 0.03 3.04
C PRO A 97 15.77 0.72 2.81
N SER A 98 16.86 -0.05 2.87
CA SER A 98 18.24 0.40 2.71
C SER A 98 18.77 0.24 1.28
N THR A 99 18.02 -0.39 0.37
CA THR A 99 18.35 -0.54 -1.05
C THR A 99 17.46 0.29 -1.96
N CYS A 100 16.48 0.97 -1.35
CA CYS A 100 15.86 2.19 -1.83
C CYS A 100 16.64 3.41 -1.31
#